data_AF-A0A392NRC7-F1
#
_entry.id   AF-A0A392NRC7-F1
#
_cell.length_a   1.000
_cell.length_b   1.000
_cell.length_c   1.000
_cell.angle_alpha   90.00
_cell.angle_beta   90.00
_cell.angle_gamma   90.00
#
_symmetry.space_group_name_H-M   'P 1'
#
loop_
_entity.id
_entity.type
_entity.pdbx_description
1 polymer ?
#
loop_
_entity_poly.entity_id
_entity_poly.type
_entity_poly.pdbx_seq_one_letter_code
_entity_poly.pdbx_strand_id
1 'polypeptide(L)' 'MGEESDHVHITAISDALGIPIRVVYLDRSSCDTGGVSVNHHDFIPAAGDLPSARGSSEKNNPFITLLYRPGHYDILYPK' A
#
# COMPACT_ATOMS: atom_id res chain seq x y z
N MET A 1 -22.93 -3.50 -2.89
CA MET A 1 -22.16 -4.52 -2.14
C MET A 1 -21.64 -5.49 -3.18
N GLY A 2 -20.33 -5.49 -3.45
CA GLY A 2 -19.74 -6.19 -4.60
C GLY A 2 -19.07 -5.28 -5.64
N GLU A 3 -18.94 -3.98 -5.36
CA GLU A 3 -18.13 -3.07 -6.18
C GLU A 3 -16.66 -3.26 -5.83
N GLU A 4 -15.80 -3.28 -6.85
CA GLU A 4 -14.36 -3.39 -6.67
C GLU A 4 -13.77 -2.09 -6.09
N SER A 5 -12.98 -2.23 -5.03
CA SER A 5 -12.31 -1.09 -4.40
C SER A 5 -11.08 -0.71 -5.20
N ASP A 6 -11.14 0.40 -5.94
CA ASP A 6 -9.98 0.99 -6.61
C ASP A 6 -9.10 1.85 -5.67
N HIS A 7 -8.01 2.42 -6.19
CA HIS A 7 -7.00 3.22 -5.49
C HIS A 7 -7.59 4.38 -4.67
N VAL A 8 -8.70 4.97 -5.12
CA VAL A 8 -9.38 6.06 -4.41
C VAL A 8 -9.89 5.57 -3.05
N HIS A 9 -10.45 4.36 -2.98
CA HIS A 9 -10.97 3.78 -1.74
C HIS A 9 -9.83 3.45 -0.77
N ILE A 10 -8.71 2.94 -1.30
CA ILE A 10 -7.51 2.60 -0.51
C ILE A 10 -6.90 3.88 0.09
N THR A 11 -6.82 4.95 -0.70
CA THR A 11 -6.36 6.26 -0.23
C THR A 11 -7.29 6.82 0.85
N ALA A 12 -8.60 6.78 0.61
CA ALA A 12 -9.59 7.33 1.54
C ALA A 12 -9.57 6.59 2.89
N ILE A 13 -9.46 5.25 2.90
CA ILE A 13 -9.40 4.49 4.15
C ILE A 13 -8.04 4.61 4.84
N SER A 14 -6.95 4.70 4.07
CA SER A 14 -5.61 4.97 4.60
C SER A 14 -5.58 6.31 5.34
N ASP A 15 -6.15 7.35 4.73
CA ASP A 15 -6.20 8.70 5.30
C ASP A 15 -7.19 8.79 6.48
N ALA A 16 -8.39 8.21 6.36
CA ALA A 16 -9.39 8.20 7.42
C ALA A 16 -8.93 7.44 8.68
N LEU A 17 -8.15 6.37 8.53
CA LEU A 17 -7.62 5.59 9.64
C LEU A 17 -6.22 6.02 10.08
N GLY A 18 -5.53 6.88 9.32
CA GLY A 18 -4.14 7.25 9.59
C GLY A 18 -3.18 6.05 9.47
N ILE A 19 -3.49 5.09 8.60
CA ILE A 19 -2.75 3.84 8.45
C ILE A 19 -1.99 3.83 7.11
N PRO A 20 -0.66 3.65 7.10
CA PRO A 20 0.09 3.48 5.86
C PRO A 20 -0.15 2.10 5.25
N ILE A 21 -0.53 2.05 3.97
CA ILE A 21 -0.85 0.84 3.22
C ILE A 21 0.05 0.75 1.98
N ARG A 22 0.66 -0.41 1.74
CA ARG A 22 1.40 -0.71 0.51
C ARG A 22 0.59 -1.64 -0.38
N VAL A 23 0.44 -1.30 -1.65
CA VAL A 23 -0.19 -2.15 -2.65
C VAL A 23 0.86 -2.59 -3.66
N VAL A 24 1.04 -3.89 -3.79
CA VAL A 24 2.01 -4.54 -4.67
C VAL A 24 1.26 -5.08 -5.88
N TYR A 25 1.63 -4.67 -7.09
CA TYR A 25 0.96 -5.04 -8.33
C TYR A 25 1.67 -6.24 -8.95
N LEU A 26 0.96 -7.37 -9.02
CA LEU A 26 1.42 -8.54 -9.75
C LEU A 26 0.99 -8.40 -11.21
N ASP A 27 1.72 -7.57 -11.95
CA ASP A 27 1.55 -7.44 -13.40
C ASP A 27 2.72 -8.09 -14.16
N ARG A 28 2.46 -8.56 -15.38
CA ARG A 28 3.46 -9.24 -16.23
C ARG A 28 4.44 -8.27 -16.92
N SER A 29 4.41 -6.98 -16.62
CA SER A 29 5.18 -5.94 -17.33
C SER A 29 6.70 -5.96 -17.12
N SER A 30 7.26 -6.72 -16.19
CA SER A 30 8.73 -6.77 -16.01
C SER A 30 9.38 -7.86 -16.88
N CYS A 31 9.41 -7.65 -18.20
CA CYS A 31 10.24 -8.42 -19.12
C CYS A 31 11.27 -7.51 -19.80
N ASP A 32 12.13 -6.89 -19.01
CA ASP A 32 13.41 -6.37 -19.50
C ASP A 32 14.38 -6.25 -18.32
N THR A 33 15.55 -6.90 -18.42
CA THR A 33 16.63 -6.90 -17.42
C THR A 33 16.41 -7.73 -16.14
N GLY A 34 16.48 -9.07 -16.27
CA GLY A 34 17.15 -9.96 -15.30
C GLY A 34 16.66 -10.06 -13.85
N GLY A 35 15.61 -9.35 -13.45
CA GLY A 35 15.04 -9.39 -12.11
C GLY A 35 13.53 -9.15 -12.15
N VAL A 36 12.75 -10.01 -11.52
CA VAL A 36 11.32 -9.79 -11.31
C VAL A 36 11.17 -8.66 -10.29
N SER A 37 11.13 -7.41 -10.77
CA SER A 37 10.81 -6.25 -9.94
C SER A 37 9.29 -6.10 -9.87
N VAL A 38 8.75 -6.21 -8.67
CA VAL A 38 7.31 -6.07 -8.45
C VAL A 38 6.99 -4.60 -8.16
N ASN A 39 6.13 -4.01 -8.98
CA ASN A 39 5.68 -2.63 -8.78
C ASN A 39 4.93 -2.52 -7.46
N HIS A 40 5.21 -1.49 -6.66
CA HIS A 40 4.49 -1.22 -5.42
C HIS A 40 4.15 0.27 -5.32
N HIS A 41 2.98 0.54 -4.77
CA HIS A 41 2.48 1.87 -4.46
C HIS A 41 2.26 1.99 -2.96
N ASP A 42 2.87 3.01 -2.37
CA ASP A 42 2.75 3.30 -0.94
C ASP A 42 1.77 4.44 -0.74
N PHE A 43 0.70 4.15 -0.02
CA PHE A 43 -0.30 5.11 0.43
C PHE A 43 0.07 5.50 1.85
N ILE A 44 0.55 6.73 2.00
CA ILE A 44 0.91 7.31 3.29
C ILE A 44 -0.17 8.35 3.62
N PRO A 45 -0.86 8.24 4.78
CA PRO A 45 -1.90 9.18 5.16
C PRO A 45 -1.32 10.59 5.31
N ALA A 46 -2.11 11.60 4.95
CA ALA A 46 -1.70 13.00 5.04
C ALA A 46 -1.77 13.55 6.47
N ALA A 47 -2.25 12.74 7.43
CA ALA A 47 -2.33 13.03 8.86
C ALA A 47 -0.95 13.12 9.55
N GLY A 48 -0.09 14.00 9.04
CA GLY A 48 1.09 14.53 9.73
C GLY A 48 0.76 15.58 10.81
N ASP A 49 -0.48 15.67 11.29
CA ASP A 49 -0.91 16.70 12.26
C ASP A 49 -1.57 16.14 13.53
N LEU A 50 -1.27 14.89 13.90
CA LEU A 50 -1.47 14.44 15.27
C LEU A 50 -0.12 14.48 16.01
N PRO A 51 0.07 15.37 17.01
CA PRO A 51 1.35 15.61 17.68
C PRO A 51 1.84 14.47 18.57
N SER A 52 1.24 13.28 18.51
CA SER A 52 1.64 12.11 19.29
C SER A 52 2.55 11.13 18.53
N ALA A 53 2.83 11.37 17.25
CA ALA A 53 3.93 10.71 16.53
C ALA A 53 5.20 11.60 16.48
N ARG A 54 5.39 12.46 17.48
CA ARG A 54 6.67 13.12 17.77
C ARG A 54 7.64 12.07 18.34
N GLY A 55 8.25 11.27 17.48
CA GLY A 55 9.26 10.35 17.98
C GLY A 55 9.82 9.31 17.02
N SER A 56 9.56 9.37 15.72
CA SER A 56 10.25 8.45 14.84
C SER A 56 10.50 9.01 13.45
N SER A 57 11.72 9.53 13.27
CA SER A 57 12.44 9.47 12.00
C SER A 57 12.78 8.02 11.61
N GLU A 58 11.99 7.03 12.03
CA GLU A 58 12.09 5.67 11.57
C GLU A 58 11.07 5.48 10.46
N LYS A 59 11.62 5.28 9.28
CA LYS A 59 11.00 4.72 8.08
C LYS A 59 9.56 4.27 8.36
N ASN A 60 8.58 5.07 7.93
CA ASN A 60 7.15 4.73 7.93
C ASN A 60 6.94 3.54 7.00
N ASN A 61 7.44 2.38 7.40
CA ASN A 61 7.31 1.15 6.67
C ASN A 61 5.82 0.78 6.74
N PRO A 62 5.13 0.68 5.60
CA PRO A 62 3.72 0.34 5.58
C PRO A 62 3.53 -1.00 6.28
N PHE A 63 2.65 -1.02 7.29
CA PHE A 63 2.43 -2.23 8.09
C PHE A 63 1.49 -3.21 7.36
N ILE A 64 0.59 -2.67 6.52
CA ILE A 64 -0.27 -3.47 5.67
C ILE A 64 0.37 -3.54 4.29
N THR A 65 0.66 -4.75 3.83
CA THR A 65 1.01 -5.01 2.44
C THR A 65 -0.13 -5.77 1.78
N LEU A 66 -0.68 -5.21 0.71
CA LEU A 66 -1.71 -5.81 -0.12
C LEU A 66 -1.08 -6.23 -1.45
N LEU A 67 -1.46 -7.40 -1.95
CA LEU A 67 -1.18 -7.84 -3.30
C LEU A 67 -2.40 -7.57 -4.17
N TYR A 68 -2.23 -6.76 -5.20
CA TYR A 68 -3.25 -6.51 -6.20
C TYR A 68 -3.07 -7.42 -7.41
N ARG A 69 -4.17 -8.06 -7.79
CA ARG A 69 -4.38 -8.80 -9.03
C ARG A 69 -5.66 -8.26 -9.67
N PRO A 70 -5.85 -8.36 -11.01
CA PRO A 70 -7.08 -7.88 -11.65
C PRO A 70 -8.33 -8.43 -10.95
N GLY A 71 -9.10 -7.54 -10.31
CA GLY A 71 -10.32 -7.88 -9.55
C GLY A 71 -10.12 -8.52 -8.17
N HIS A 72 -8.89 -8.52 -7.61
CA HIS A 72 -8.62 -9.16 -6.32
C HIS A 72 -7.51 -8.49 -5.49
N TYR A 73 -7.72 -8.39 -4.18
CA TYR A 73 -6.73 -7.96 -3.21
C TYR A 73 -6.47 -9.07 -2.19
N ASP A 74 -5.20 -9.45 -2.00
CA ASP A 74 -4.75 -10.40 -0.97
C ASP A 74 -3.87 -9.68 0.06
N ILE A 75 -3.79 -10.21 1.28
CA ILE A 75 -2.89 -9.67 2.32
C ILE A 75 -1.56 -10.42 2.25
N LEU A 76 -0.45 -9.67 2.17
CA LEU A 76 0.90 -10.21 2.24
C LEU A 76 1.46 -10.02 3.66
N TYR A 77 2.00 -11.11 4.20
CA TYR A 77 2.75 -11.11 5.44
C TYR A 77 4.25 -11.19 5.11
N PRO A 78 5.03 -10.12 5.36
CA PRO A 78 6.49 -10.19 5.23
C PRO A 78 7.06 -11.20 6.24
N LYS A 79 8.20 -11.80 5.90
CA LYS A 79 8.94 -12.73 6.77
C LYS A 79 9.58 -12.03 7.95
#